data_AF-A0A5C1AJV0-F1
#
_entry.id   AF-A0A5C1AJV0-F1
#
_cell.length_a   1.000
_cell.length_b   1.000
_cell.length_c   1.000
_cell.angle_alpha   90.00
_cell.angle_beta   90.00
_cell.angle_gamma   90.00
#
_symmetry.space_group_name_H-M   'P 1'
#
loop_
_entity.id
_entity.type
_entity.pdbx_description
1 polymer ?
#
loop_
_entity_poly.entity_id
_entity_poly.type
_entity_poly.pdbx_seq_one_letter_code
_entity_poly.pdbx_strand_id
1 'polypeptide(L)'
;MNYPVLCYSCPSPAEYKVAAEWSDGLTRELKTYALSCPACLGANFAKAKLKQSQCRLLHGETLEVPGIYTICRGNRDHQLLRKPELEV
;
A
#
# COMPACT_ATOMS: atom_id res chain seq x y z
N MET A 1 16.89 3.33 18.00
CA MET A 1 15.63 4.10 18.08
C MET A 1 14.74 3.65 16.94
N ASN A 2 13.59 3.05 17.24
CA ASN A 2 12.67 2.54 16.22
C ASN A 2 11.46 3.49 16.17
N TYR A 3 11.36 4.30 15.11
CA TYR A 3 10.25 5.24 14.96
C TYR A 3 8.97 4.48 14.62
N PRO A 4 7.86 4.68 15.37
CA PRO A 4 6.61 4.02 15.05
C PRO A 4 6.08 4.55 13.72
N VAL A 5 5.80 3.63 12.79
CA VAL A 5 5.05 3.97 11.58
C VAL A 5 3.61 4.22 12.00
N LEU A 6 3.09 5.40 11.69
CA LEU A 6 1.73 5.81 12.06
C LEU A 6 0.77 5.71 10.89
N CYS A 7 -0.50 5.54 11.20
CA CYS A 7 -1.58 5.61 10.24
C CYS A 7 -1.65 7.01 9.61
N TYR A 8 -1.97 7.08 8.31
CA TYR A 8 -2.11 8.36 7.61
C TYR A 8 -3.36 9.15 8.02
N SER A 9 -4.38 8.46 8.56
CA SER A 9 -5.66 9.07 8.94
C SER A 9 -5.82 9.30 10.44
N CYS A 10 -4.95 8.71 11.28
CA CYS A 10 -5.06 8.82 12.74
C CYS A 10 -3.68 8.61 13.40
N PRO A 11 -3.49 9.03 14.67
CA PRO A 11 -2.21 8.86 15.36
C PRO A 11 -1.93 7.42 15.83
N SER A 12 -2.77 6.46 15.47
CA SER A 12 -2.56 5.05 15.82
C SER A 12 -1.39 4.45 15.03
N PRO A 13 -0.71 3.43 15.58
CA PRO A 13 0.29 2.67 14.84
C PRO A 13 -0.29 2.06 13.57
N ALA A 14 0.45 2.13 12.47
CA ALA A 14 0.10 1.42 11.25
C ALA A 14 0.49 -0.05 11.35
N GLU A 15 -0.46 -0.92 11.05
CA GLU A 15 -0.27 -2.38 10.98
C GLU A 15 -0.29 -2.86 9.53
N TYR A 16 -0.87 -2.06 8.63
CA TYR A 16 -1.04 -2.40 7.24
C TYR A 16 -0.48 -1.31 6.33
N LYS A 17 0.06 -1.75 5.20
CA LYS A 17 0.50 -0.91 4.09
C LYS A 17 -0.40 -1.20 2.90
N VAL A 18 -0.98 -0.16 2.32
CA VAL A 18 -1.72 -0.25 1.06
C VAL A 18 -0.81 0.22 -0.05
N ALA A 19 -0.51 -0.67 -0.99
CA ALA A 19 0.41 -0.37 -2.07
C ALA A 19 0.03 -1.13 -3.35
N ALA A 20 0.47 -0.65 -4.51
CA ALA A 20 0.31 -1.38 -5.78
C ALA A 20 1.68 -1.63 -6.40
N GLU A 21 1.82 -2.74 -7.12
CA GLU A 21 2.97 -2.93 -7.99
C GLU A 21 2.85 -2.03 -9.21
N TRP A 22 3.90 -1.25 -9.46
CA TRP A 22 4.05 -0.43 -10.65
C TRP A 22 5.30 -0.86 -11.39
N SER A 23 5.24 -0.85 -12.72
CA SER A 23 6.40 -1.11 -13.57
C SER A 23 6.33 -0.31 -14.86
N ASP A 24 7.46 0.24 -15.29
CA ASP A 24 7.65 0.87 -16.60
C ASP A 24 8.29 -0.09 -17.63
N GLY A 25 8.33 -1.39 -17.34
CA GLY A 25 8.98 -2.41 -18.17
C GLY A 25 10.48 -2.56 -17.93
N LEU A 26 11.12 -1.60 -17.23
CA LEU A 26 12.54 -1.65 -16.85
C LEU A 26 12.71 -1.86 -15.34
N THR A 27 11.87 -1.19 -14.56
CA THR A 27 11.90 -1.18 -13.10
C THR A 27 10.57 -1.68 -12.55
N ARG A 28 10.61 -2.24 -11.35
CA ARG A 28 9.43 -2.67 -10.59
C ARG A 28 9.51 -2.03 -9.22
N GLU A 29 8.47 -1.29 -8.85
CA GLU A 29 8.40 -0.62 -7.56
C GLU A 29 7.04 -0.85 -6.91
N LEU A 30 7.04 -0.95 -5.57
CA LEU A 30 5.82 -1.04 -4.79
C LEU A 30 5.35 0.38 -4.42
N LYS A 31 4.48 0.96 -5.25
CA LYS A 31 3.92 2.29 -5.06
C LYS A 31 3.00 2.33 -3.84
N THR A 32 3.43 3.02 -2.80
CA THR A 32 2.69 3.11 -1.53
C THR A 32 1.60 4.18 -1.61
N TYR A 33 0.37 3.80 -1.30
CA TYR A 33 -0.78 4.73 -1.25
C TYR A 33 -1.10 5.19 0.17
N ALA A 34 -1.00 4.29 1.15
CA ALA A 34 -1.29 4.60 2.54
C ALA A 34 -0.63 3.62 3.52
N LEU A 35 -0.36 4.10 4.74
CA LEU A 35 -0.10 3.27 5.91
C LEU A 35 -1.33 3.39 6.81
N SER A 36 -1.85 2.26 7.29
CA SER A 36 -3.15 2.22 7.96
C SER A 36 -3.14 1.33 9.19
N CYS A 37 -3.84 1.77 10.23
CA CYS A 37 -4.31 0.88 11.29
C CYS A 37 -5.52 0.06 10.79
N PRO A 38 -5.92 -1.01 11.51
CA PRO A 38 -7.07 -1.83 11.14
C PRO A 38 -8.37 -1.02 10.98
N ALA A 39 -8.60 -0.05 11.86
CA ALA A 39 -9.82 0.76 11.86
C ALA A 39 -9.95 1.68 10.62
N CYS A 40 -8.83 2.21 10.12
CA CYS A 40 -8.84 3.09 8.94
C CYS A 40 -8.61 2.35 7.61
N LEU A 41 -8.38 1.02 7.66
CA LEU A 41 -7.90 0.24 6.52
C LEU A 41 -8.85 0.32 5.33
N GLY A 42 -10.14 0.03 5.53
CA GLY A 42 -11.13 0.03 4.45
C GLY A 42 -11.24 1.39 3.75
N ALA A 43 -11.28 2.49 4.53
CA ALA A 43 -11.35 3.84 3.97
C ALA A 43 -10.07 4.22 3.21
N ASN A 44 -8.89 3.87 3.73
CA ASN A 44 -7.62 4.11 3.06
C ASN A 44 -7.48 3.25 1.80
N PHE A 45 -7.96 2.01 1.82
CA PHE A 45 -7.96 1.10 0.68
C PHE A 45 -8.87 1.59 -0.45
N ALA A 46 -10.10 2.03 -0.12
CA ALA A 46 -11.01 2.63 -1.10
C ALA A 46 -10.40 3.89 -1.75
N LYS A 47 -9.77 4.75 -0.95
CA LYS A 47 -9.04 5.93 -1.46
C LYS A 47 -7.86 5.52 -2.36
N ALA A 48 -7.15 4.46 -2.03
CA ALA A 48 -6.05 3.95 -2.86
C ALA A 48 -6.55 3.44 -4.21
N LYS A 49 -7.64 2.65 -4.24
CA LYS A 49 -8.28 2.20 -5.49
C LYS A 49 -8.71 3.38 -6.36
N LEU A 50 -9.34 4.41 -5.76
CA LEU A 50 -9.72 5.62 -6.48
C LEU A 50 -8.49 6.34 -7.06
N LYS A 51 -7.43 6.53 -6.28
CA LYS A 51 -6.19 7.17 -6.76
C LYS A 51 -5.51 6.35 -7.86
N GLN A 52 -5.53 5.03 -7.77
CA GLN A 52 -5.00 4.15 -8.81
C GLN A 52 -5.79 4.31 -10.12
N SER A 53 -7.12 4.33 -10.07
CA SER A 53 -7.96 4.54 -11.26
C SER A 53 -7.76 5.91 -11.93
N GLN A 54 -7.27 6.90 -11.17
CA GLN A 54 -6.96 8.24 -11.66
C GLN A 54 -5.52 8.36 -12.19
N CYS A 55 -4.64 7.38 -11.92
CA CYS A 55 -3.29 7.39 -12.44
C CYS A 55 -3.33 7.11 -13.94
N ARG A 56 -2.88 8.07 -14.73
CA ARG A 56 -2.63 7.86 -16.17
C ARG A 56 -1.30 7.17 -16.33
N LEU A 57 -1.31 5.97 -16.90
CA LEU A 57 -0.12 5.22 -17.26
C LEU A 57 0.42 5.72 -18.60
N LEU A 58 1.74 5.87 -18.69
CA LEU A 58 2.43 6.10 -19.95
C LEU A 58 2.51 4.77 -20.74
N HIS A 59 2.85 4.87 -22.03
CA HIS A 59 2.94 3.70 -22.89
C HIS A 59 3.99 2.71 -22.37
N GLY A 60 3.58 1.46 -22.13
CA GLY A 60 4.45 0.41 -21.57
C GLY A 60 4.45 0.35 -20.04
N GLU A 61 3.83 1.30 -19.34
CA GLU A 61 3.66 1.23 -17.90
C GLU A 61 2.50 0.32 -17.49
N THR A 62 2.67 -0.37 -16.38
CA THR A 62 1.69 -1.21 -15.73
C THR A 62 1.52 -0.75 -14.28
N LEU A 63 0.30 -0.76 -13.80
CA LEU A 63 -0.03 -0.45 -12.41
C LEU A 63 -1.11 -1.40 -11.95
N GLU A 64 -0.72 -2.32 -11.11
CA GLU A 64 -1.60 -3.32 -10.55
C GLU A 64 -2.65 -2.69 -9.63
N VAL A 65 -3.69 -3.49 -9.32
CA VAL A 65 -4.67 -3.09 -8.31
C VAL A 65 -3.97 -2.97 -6.96
N PRO A 66 -4.25 -1.93 -6.16
CA PRO A 66 -3.70 -1.83 -4.82
C PRO A 66 -4.03 -3.08 -3.99
N GLY A 67 -3.03 -3.60 -3.30
CA GLY A 67 -3.15 -4.68 -2.33
C GLY A 67 -2.91 -4.20 -0.90
N ILE A 68 -3.33 -5.01 0.06
CA ILE A 68 -3.11 -4.77 1.49
C ILE A 68 -1.97 -5.67 1.95
N TYR A 69 -0.99 -5.10 2.65
CA TYR A 69 0.20 -5.78 3.10
C TYR A 69 0.39 -5.60 4.61
N THR A 70 0.82 -6.64 5.32
CA THR A 70 1.08 -6.52 6.77
C THR A 70 2.46 -5.91 7.01
N ILE A 71 2.53 -4.85 7.82
CA ILE A 71 3.78 -4.23 8.25
C ILE A 71 4.37 -5.08 9.38
N CYS A 72 5.40 -5.85 9.07
CA CYS A 72 6.19 -6.57 10.08
C CYS A 72 7.37 -5.71 10.52
N ARG A 73 7.43 -5.36 11.81
CA ARG A 73 8.55 -4.59 12.39
C ARG A 73 9.87 -5.36 12.16
N GLY A 74 10.81 -4.72 11.46
CA GLY A 74 12.14 -5.30 11.16
C GLY A 74 12.24 -5.97 9.78
N ASN A 75 11.13 -6.19 9.08
CA ASN A 75 11.15 -6.68 7.70
C ASN A 75 11.12 -5.50 6.73
N ARG A 76 11.87 -5.63 5.63
CA ARG A 76 11.89 -4.62 4.55
C ARG A 76 10.65 -4.78 3.66
N ASP A 77 10.35 -3.75 2.88
CA ASP A 77 9.17 -3.68 2.01
C ASP A 77 9.01 -4.88 1.06
N HIS A 78 10.11 -5.52 0.63
CA HIS A 78 10.09 -6.69 -0.25
C HIS A 78 9.69 -8.00 0.45
N GLN A 79 9.55 -8.01 1.78
CA GLN A 79 9.12 -9.17 2.57
C GLN A 79 7.69 -9.00 3.12
N LEU A 80 6.95 -8.00 2.67
CA LEU A 80 5.60 -7.75 3.13
C LEU A 80 4.64 -8.81 2.58
N LEU A 81 3.88 -9.43 3.47
CA LEU A 81 2.88 -10.43 3.09
C LEU A 81 1.57 -9.73 2.70
N ARG A 82 1.14 -9.96 1.46
CA ARG A 82 -0.18 -9.52 0.97
C ARG A 82 -1.29 -10.27 1.70
N LYS A 83 -2.38 -9.55 1.99
CA LYS A 83 -3.54 -9.97 2.78
C LYS A 83 -4.81 -9.83 1.93
N PRO A 84 -5.00 -10.68 0.90
CA PRO A 84 -6.17 -10.61 0.03
C PRO A 84 -7.49 -10.75 0.79
N GLU A 85 -7.50 -11.41 1.95
CA GLU A 85 -8.66 -11.55 2.81
C GLU A 85 -9.18 -10.21 3.39
N LEU A 86 -8.33 -9.17 3.39
CA LEU A 86 -8.69 -7.83 3.85
C LEU A 86 -9.07 -6.89 2.70
N GLU A 87 -8.93 -7.32 1.44
CA GLU A 87 -9.12 -6.50 0.23
C GLU A 87 -10.59 -6.38 -0.20
N VAL A 88 -11.49 -6.23 0.78
CA VAL A 88 -12.95 -6.13 0.60
C VAL A 88 -13.35 -4.77 0.04
#